data_AF-A0A392QE35-F1
#
_entry.id   AF-A0A392QE35-F1
#
_cell.length_a   1.000
_cell.length_b   1.000
_cell.length_c   1.000
_cell.angle_alpha   90.00
_cell.angle_beta   90.00
_cell.angle_gamma   90.00
#
_symmetry.space_group_name_H-M   'P 1'
#
loop_
_entity.id
_entity.type
_entity.pdbx_description
1 polymer ?
#
loop_
_entity_poly.entity_id
_entity_poly.type
_entity_poly.pdbx_seq_one_letter_code
_entity_poly.pdbx_strand_id
1 'polypeptide(L)' 'MLGTLVKAGVRVLAYSCDQDSVIPLTGTRTLLSGLAKDLALNTAEVYKVWLESGQVGGWTEVYGEGLLTF' A
#
# COMPACT_ATOMS: atom_id res chain seq x y z
N MET A 1 11.61 -6.89 -8.34
CA MET A 1 12.10 -7.23 -6.98
C MET A 1 10.95 -7.34 -5.98
N LEU A 2 10.17 -6.28 -5.73
CA LEU A 2 9.07 -6.31 -4.74
C LEU A 2 8.03 -7.41 -5.02
N GLY A 3 7.60 -7.57 -6.27
CA GLY A 3 6.66 -8.63 -6.66
C GLY A 3 7.19 -10.05 -6.39
N THR A 4 8.51 -10.27 -6.41
CA THR A 4 9.10 -11.56 -6.08
C THR A 4 8.95 -11.88 -4.59
N LEU A 5 9.08 -10.88 -3.71
CA LEU A 5 8.88 -11.02 -2.27
C LEU A 5 7.41 -11.32 -1.94
N VAL A 6 6.50 -10.57 -2.55
CA VAL A 6 5.06 -10.78 -2.38
C VAL A 6 4.65 -12.18 -2.87
N LYS A 7 5.14 -12.63 -4.04
CA LYS A 7 4.92 -14.00 -4.54
C LYS A 7 5.51 -15.08 -3.63
N ALA A 8 6.59 -14.78 -2.92
CA ALA A 8 7.18 -15.69 -1.93
C ALA A 8 6.43 -15.70 -0.58
N GLY A 9 5.30 -14.97 -0.47
CA GLY A 9 4.52 -14.88 0.77
C GLY A 9 5.13 -13.94 1.82
N VAL A 10 6.13 -13.15 1.45
CA VAL A 10 6.70 -12.13 2.35
C VAL A 10 5.76 -10.94 2.38
N ARG A 11 5.32 -10.54 3.57
CA ARG A 11 4.50 -9.35 3.77
C ARG A 11 5.32 -8.09 3.53
N VAL A 12 4.79 -7.19 2.73
CA VAL A 12 5.42 -5.92 2.36
C VAL A 12 4.55 -4.76 2.81
N LEU A 13 5.12 -3.88 3.63
CA LEU A 13 4.57 -2.58 3.96
C LEU A 13 5.40 -1.51 3.25
N ALA A 14 4.74 -0.69 2.45
CA ALA A 14 5.30 0.52 1.89
C ALA A 14 4.54 1.72 2.48
N TYR A 15 5.21 2.84 2.68
CA TYR A 15 4.59 4.06 3.19
C TYR A 15 5.16 5.27 2.47
N SER A 16 4.39 6.35 2.36
CA SER A 16 4.83 7.59 1.74
C SER A 16 4.15 8.78 2.42
N CYS A 17 4.90 9.86 2.60
CA CYS A 17 4.40 11.09 3.20
C CYS A 17 3.64 11.90 2.14
N ASP A 18 2.48 12.43 2.51
CA ASP A 18 1.63 13.20 1.60
C ASP A 18 2.19 14.60 1.24
N GLN A 19 3.07 15.15 2.08
CA GLN A 19 3.78 16.41 1.86
C GLN A 19 5.14 16.28 1.15
N ASP A 20 5.56 15.05 0.79
CA ASP A 20 6.80 14.87 0.02
C ASP A 20 6.60 15.32 -1.43
N SER A 21 7.43 16.24 -1.89
CA SER A 21 7.42 16.78 -3.26
C SER A 21 8.44 16.13 -4.19
N VAL A 22 9.42 15.38 -3.65
CA VAL A 22 10.44 14.69 -4.45
C VAL A 22 9.90 13.35 -4.94
N ILE A 23 9.25 12.59 -4.05
CA ILE A 23 8.55 11.34 -4.41
C ILE A 23 7.11 11.42 -3.90
N PRO A 24 6.18 11.98 -4.69
CA PRO A 24 4.82 12.21 -4.24
C PRO A 24 4.08 10.89 -3.95
N LEU A 25 3.25 10.92 -2.91
CA LEU A 25 2.35 9.82 -2.48
C LEU A 25 1.64 9.13 -3.65
N THR A 26 1.14 9.93 -4.60
CA THR A 26 0.40 9.45 -5.77
C THR A 26 1.25 8.53 -6.65
N GLY A 27 2.54 8.79 -6.78
CA GLY A 27 3.48 7.95 -7.53
C GLY A 27 3.63 6.57 -6.88
N THR A 28 3.95 6.55 -5.58
CA THR A 28 4.09 5.32 -4.80
C THR A 28 2.79 4.50 -4.84
N ARG A 29 1.64 5.15 -4.60
CA ARG A 29 0.33 4.48 -4.64
C ARG A 29 0.01 3.86 -6.00
N THR A 30 0.28 4.59 -7.08
CA THR A 30 0.01 4.11 -8.45
C THR A 30 0.84 2.87 -8.77
N LEU A 31 2.13 2.87 -8.38
CA LEU A 31 3.02 1.74 -8.61
C LEU A 31 2.58 0.49 -7.82
N LEU A 32 2.18 0.65 -6.57
CA LEU A 32 1.74 -0.47 -5.73
C LEU A 32 0.37 -1.02 -6.19
N SER A 33 -0.55 -0.16 -6.60
CA SER A 33 -1.81 -0.58 -7.21
C SER A 33 -1.59 -1.35 -8.52
N GLY A 34 -0.66 -0.89 -9.36
CA GLY A 34 -0.23 -1.60 -10.57
C GLY A 34 0.35 -2.98 -10.24
N LEU A 35 1.25 -3.05 -9.25
CA LEU A 35 1.84 -4.31 -8.81
C LEU A 35 0.77 -5.28 -8.28
N ALA A 36 -0.20 -4.80 -7.48
CA ALA A 36 -1.29 -5.64 -6.98
C ALA A 36 -2.12 -6.24 -8.13
N LYS A 37 -2.36 -5.47 -9.20
CA LYS A 37 -3.05 -5.95 -10.41
C LYS A 37 -2.23 -6.99 -11.16
N ASP A 38 -0.93 -6.74 -11.36
CA ASP A 38 -0.02 -7.68 -12.04
C ASP A 38 0.10 -9.03 -11.30
N LEU A 39 -0.10 -8.99 -9.98
CA LEU A 39 -0.09 -10.16 -9.10
C LEU A 39 -1.48 -10.78 -8.87
N ALA A 40 -2.53 -10.22 -9.48
CA ALA A 40 -3.92 -10.62 -9.28
C ALA A 40 -4.34 -10.70 -7.80
N LEU A 41 -3.86 -9.76 -6.98
CA LEU A 41 -4.24 -9.66 -5.57
C LEU A 41 -5.61 -8.99 -5.45
N ASN A 42 -6.50 -9.58 -4.65
CA ASN A 42 -7.76 -8.95 -4.30
C ASN A 42 -7.51 -7.72 -3.41
N THR A 43 -8.20 -6.62 -3.67
CA THR A 43 -8.20 -5.47 -2.75
C THR A 43 -9.05 -5.81 -1.54
N ALA A 44 -8.41 -6.00 -0.39
CA ALA A 44 -9.07 -6.36 0.85
C ALA A 44 -9.68 -5.11 1.52
N GLU A 45 -8.95 -4.00 1.51
CA GLU A 45 -9.40 -2.74 2.10
C GLU A 45 -9.12 -1.56 1.19
N VAL A 46 -10.20 -0.93 0.72
CA VAL A 46 -10.12 0.25 -0.14
C VAL A 46 -9.90 1.49 0.71
N TYR A 47 -8.67 2.04 0.66
CA TYR A 47 -8.27 3.37 1.12
C TYR A 47 -8.96 3.85 2.41
N LYS A 48 -8.73 3.13 3.50
CA LYS A 48 -9.31 3.42 4.81
C LYS A 48 -8.44 4.36 5.61
N VAL A 49 -9.06 5.11 6.50
CA VAL A 49 -8.36 5.94 7.48
C VAL A 49 -7.77 5.05 8.57
N TRP A 50 -6.50 5.27 8.93
CA TRP A 50 -5.97 4.76 10.20
C TRP A 50 -6.05 5.86 11.26
N LEU A 51 -6.62 5.50 12.40
CA LEU A 51 -6.86 6.42 13.51
C LEU A 51 -5.84 6.19 14.61
N GLU A 52 -5.23 7.28 15.07
CA GLU A 52 -4.34 7.30 16.22
C GLU A 52 -4.91 8.28 17.24
N SER A 53 -5.25 7.79 18.43
CA SER A 53 -5.80 8.62 19.51
C SER A 53 -7.02 9.49 19.10
N GLY A 54 -7.86 8.98 18.19
CA GLY A 54 -9.04 9.69 17.68
C GLY A 54 -8.76 10.71 16.58
N GLN A 55 -7.51 10.83 16.14
CA GLN A 55 -7.09 11.66 15.02
C GLN A 55 -6.75 10.82 13.79
N VAL A 56 -6.92 11.41 12.60
CA VAL A 56 -6.50 10.81 11.33
C VAL A 56 -4.98 10.78 11.29
N GLY A 57 -4.39 9.60 11.37
CA GLY A 57 -2.96 9.40 11.15
C GLY A 57 -2.58 9.34 9.67
N GLY A 58 -3.56 9.02 8.80
CA GLY A 58 -3.39 8.92 7.36
C GLY A 58 -4.34 7.89 6.74
N TRP A 59 -3.93 7.32 5.61
CA TRP A 59 -4.73 6.36 4.84
C TRP A 59 -3.94 5.09 4.53
N THR A 60 -4.66 3.98 4.40
CA THR A 60 -4.09 2.65 4.15
C THR A 60 -4.87 1.93 3.06
N GLU A 61 -4.19 1.22 2.18
CA GLU A 61 -4.73 0.37 1.13
C GLU A 61 -4.11 -1.04 1.25
N VAL A 62 -4.95 -2.07 1.35
CA VAL A 62 -4.50 -3.44 1.64
C VAL A 62 -4.90 -4.38 0.49
N TYR A 63 -3.93 -5.16 0.02
CA TYR A 63 -4.11 -6.16 -1.03
C TYR A 63 -3.70 -7.56 -0.56
N GLY A 64 -4.37 -8.57 -1.11
CA GLY A 64 -4.01 -9.98 -0.92
C GLY A 64 -3.92 -10.37 0.56
N GLU A 65 -4.95 -10.03 1.35
CA GLU A 65 -5.02 -10.36 2.79
C GLU A 65 -3.82 -9.83 3.61
N GLY A 66 -3.25 -8.68 3.22
CA GLY A 66 -2.13 -8.06 3.94
C GLY A 66 -0.74 -8.50 3.46
N LEU A 67 -0.66 -9.19 2.31
CA LEU A 67 0.61 -9.46 1.65
C LEU A 67 1.27 -8.20 1.10
N LEU A 68 0.46 -7.24 0.65
CA LEU A 68 0.91 -5.93 0.22
C LEU A 68 0.05 -4.84 0.86
N THR A 69 0.69 -3.93 1.57
CA THR A 69 0.05 -2.80 2.24
C THR A 69 0.75 -1.51 1.87
N PHE A 70 -0.05 -0.49 1.57
CA PHE A 70 0.37 0.89 1.41
C PHE A 70 -0.28 1.76 2.47
#